data_AF-A0A4Q9HA62-F1
#
_entry.id   AF-A0A4Q9HA62-F1
#
_cell.length_a   1.000
_cell.length_b   1.000
_cell.length_c   1.000
_cell.angle_alpha   90.00
_cell.angle_beta   90.00
_cell.angle_gamma   90.00
#
_symmetry.space_group_name_H-M   'P 1'
#
loop_
_entity.id
_entity.type
_entity.pdbx_description
1 polymer ?
#
loop_
_entity_poly.entity_id
_entity_poly.type
_entity_poly.pdbx_seq_one_letter_code
_entity_poly.pdbx_strand_id
1 'polypeptide(L)'
;MPIDTTYRSTAPEIMDDFAMEGEILRDALDKIASINQLLGGNKVTLEGVKSLIISKPKDEVIRITDIGCGNGDMLRTLADYANKQGLHFILKGIDANRYTINHAQSLSKNYPNITYACSDIFDDLSKTEPCDIMLCTLTLHHFKDEEIIDLLENFKNSAAVGIVINDLQRSAVAYYLFKALCYVFRLNDMSREDGLVSILRGFKRADLLKYSKQLKLKSSSIKWKWAFRYQWIIKTI
;
A
#
# COMPACT_ATOMS: atom_id res chain seq x y z
N MET A 1 23.57 -15.76 -11.99
CA MET A 1 22.42 -16.35 -12.70
C MET A 1 21.43 -15.24 -13.01
N PRO A 2 20.75 -15.25 -14.18
CA PRO A 2 19.67 -14.31 -14.44
C PRO A 2 18.56 -14.50 -13.40
N ILE A 3 17.99 -13.41 -12.92
CA ILE A 3 16.90 -13.46 -11.94
C ILE A 3 15.60 -13.85 -12.65
N ASP A 4 14.91 -14.88 -12.16
CA ASP A 4 13.62 -15.28 -12.71
C ASP A 4 12.53 -14.30 -12.25
N THR A 5 11.77 -13.81 -13.21
CA THR A 5 10.62 -12.91 -12.98
C THR A 5 9.37 -13.41 -13.68
N THR A 6 9.38 -14.67 -14.15
CA THR A 6 8.27 -15.29 -14.87
C THR A 6 7.03 -15.31 -13.99
N TYR A 7 7.15 -15.90 -12.80
CA TYR A 7 6.09 -16.03 -11.80
C TYR A 7 6.36 -15.15 -10.58
N ARG A 8 5.32 -14.91 -9.79
CA ARG A 8 5.47 -14.29 -8.47
C ARG A 8 6.26 -15.24 -7.56
N SER A 9 7.19 -14.69 -6.79
CA SER A 9 7.88 -15.45 -5.75
C SER A 9 6.93 -15.77 -4.58
N THR A 10 7.14 -16.91 -3.94
CA THR A 10 6.50 -17.29 -2.67
C THR A 10 7.46 -17.26 -1.49
N ALA A 11 8.70 -16.81 -1.70
CA ALA A 11 9.69 -16.67 -0.63
C ALA A 11 9.15 -15.75 0.48
N PRO A 12 9.32 -16.08 1.77
CA PRO A 12 8.90 -15.23 2.89
C PRO A 12 9.69 -13.92 2.92
N GLU A 13 9.07 -12.84 3.41
CA GLU A 13 9.80 -11.66 3.91
C GLU A 13 10.00 -11.80 5.41
N ILE A 14 11.10 -11.26 5.92
CA ILE A 14 11.44 -11.27 7.34
C ILE A 14 10.43 -10.42 8.12
N MET A 15 10.02 -9.26 7.58
CA MET A 15 9.04 -8.36 8.16
C MET A 15 7.60 -8.92 8.18
N ASP A 16 7.33 -10.08 7.58
CA ASP A 16 6.04 -10.78 7.69
C ASP A 16 5.81 -11.38 9.10
N ASP A 17 6.78 -11.27 10.01
CA ASP A 17 6.61 -11.59 11.44
C ASP A 17 5.90 -10.44 12.20
N PHE A 18 4.61 -10.64 12.49
CA PHE A 18 3.79 -9.66 13.20
C PHE A 18 4.17 -9.45 14.67
N ALA A 19 5.04 -10.30 15.24
CA ALA A 19 5.61 -10.13 16.57
C ALA A 19 6.94 -9.37 16.55
N MET A 20 7.44 -8.96 15.38
CA MET A 20 8.68 -8.21 15.28
C MET A 20 8.57 -6.84 15.95
N GLU A 21 9.61 -6.47 16.70
CA GLU A 21 9.70 -5.20 17.40
C GLU A 21 11.11 -4.61 17.30
N GLY A 22 11.24 -3.35 17.73
CA GLY A 22 12.53 -2.72 18.01
C GLY A 22 13.10 -1.89 16.87
N GLU A 23 14.33 -1.43 17.10
CA GLU A 23 15.01 -0.41 16.29
C GLU A 23 15.20 -0.82 14.83
N ILE A 24 15.40 -2.12 14.56
CA ILE A 24 15.60 -2.64 13.20
C ILE A 24 14.33 -2.46 12.37
N LEU A 25 13.17 -2.84 12.93
CA LEU A 25 11.87 -2.66 12.28
C LEU A 25 11.57 -1.16 12.10
N ARG A 26 11.81 -0.34 13.13
CA ARG A 26 11.60 1.11 13.04
C ARG A 26 12.44 1.75 11.93
N ASP A 27 13.75 1.45 11.88
CA ASP A 27 14.67 1.94 10.86
C ASP A 27 14.24 1.50 9.46
N ALA A 28 13.80 0.25 9.30
CA ALA A 28 13.28 -0.27 8.05
C ALA A 28 12.06 0.53 7.57
N LEU A 29 11.04 0.68 8.44
CA LEU A 29 9.82 1.42 8.13
C LEU A 29 10.11 2.87 7.71
N ASP A 30 10.97 3.57 8.45
CA ASP A 30 11.28 4.98 8.19
C ASP A 30 12.12 5.17 6.91
N LYS A 31 13.07 4.27 6.65
CA LYS A 31 13.84 4.29 5.40
C LYS A 31 12.98 3.95 4.19
N ILE A 32 12.10 2.95 4.30
CA ILE A 32 11.16 2.58 3.23
C ILE A 32 10.25 3.78 2.93
N ALA A 33 9.66 4.42 3.95
CA ALA A 33 8.86 5.62 3.77
C ALA A 33 9.64 6.74 3.07
N SER A 34 10.86 7.03 3.53
CA SER A 34 11.73 8.06 2.95
C SER A 34 12.06 7.80 1.47
N ILE A 35 12.41 6.55 1.13
CA ILE A 35 12.67 6.12 -0.26
C ILE A 35 11.38 6.23 -1.08
N ASN A 36 10.24 5.82 -0.52
CA ASN A 36 8.96 5.89 -1.21
C ASN A 36 8.56 7.32 -1.53
N GLN A 37 8.72 8.26 -0.59
CA GLN A 37 8.51 9.69 -0.82
C GLN A 37 9.43 10.22 -1.93
N LEU A 38 10.73 9.93 -1.84
CA LEU A 38 11.73 10.40 -2.79
C LEU A 38 11.43 9.92 -4.22
N LEU A 39 11.01 8.67 -4.37
CA LEU A 39 10.65 8.08 -5.67
C LEU A 39 9.25 8.47 -6.15
N GLY A 40 8.52 9.30 -5.41
CA GLY A 40 7.19 9.79 -5.77
C GLY A 40 6.06 8.79 -5.53
N GLY A 41 6.26 7.81 -4.66
CA GLY A 41 5.30 6.77 -4.36
C GLY A 41 3.99 7.28 -3.81
N ASN A 42 4.01 8.13 -2.79
CA ASN A 42 2.78 8.69 -2.22
C ASN A 42 2.02 9.55 -3.23
N LYS A 43 2.73 10.21 -4.15
CA LYS A 43 2.10 10.96 -5.26
C LYS A 43 1.27 10.03 -6.13
N VAL A 44 1.72 8.80 -6.38
CA VAL A 44 0.94 7.81 -7.14
C VAL A 44 -0.38 7.51 -6.44
N THR A 45 -0.37 7.19 -5.15
CA THR A 45 -1.62 6.91 -4.41
C THR A 45 -2.51 8.16 -4.33
N LEU A 46 -1.93 9.34 -4.05
CA LEU A 46 -2.65 10.61 -4.00
C LEU A 46 -3.36 10.96 -5.32
N GLU A 47 -2.71 10.79 -6.46
CA GLU A 47 -3.36 11.02 -7.77
C GLU A 47 -4.50 10.02 -8.03
N GLY A 48 -4.39 8.79 -7.50
CA GLY A 48 -5.48 7.82 -7.52
C GLY A 48 -6.69 8.31 -6.71
N VAL A 49 -6.46 8.74 -5.47
CA VAL A 49 -7.50 9.32 -4.60
C VAL A 49 -8.16 10.53 -5.27
N LYS A 50 -7.37 11.49 -5.79
CA LYS A 50 -7.88 12.67 -6.52
C LYS A 50 -8.83 12.29 -7.66
N SER A 51 -8.48 11.25 -8.41
CA SER A 51 -9.30 10.80 -9.55
C SER A 51 -10.65 10.20 -9.11
N LEU A 52 -10.73 9.64 -7.91
CA LEU A 52 -11.96 9.09 -7.34
C LEU A 52 -12.86 10.19 -6.76
N ILE A 53 -12.28 11.28 -6.24
CA ILE A 53 -13.03 12.34 -5.55
C ILE A 53 -13.28 13.59 -6.41
N ILE A 54 -12.87 13.59 -7.68
CA ILE A 54 -12.93 14.79 -8.53
C ILE A 54 -14.34 15.39 -8.69
N SER A 55 -15.38 14.55 -8.60
CA SER A 55 -16.79 14.95 -8.71
C SER A 55 -17.49 15.08 -7.36
N LYS A 56 -16.77 14.91 -6.25
CA LYS A 56 -17.34 15.01 -4.90
C LYS A 56 -17.38 16.46 -4.42
N PRO A 57 -18.45 16.89 -3.73
CA PRO A 57 -18.47 18.17 -3.00
C PRO A 57 -17.31 18.26 -2.01
N LYS A 58 -16.76 19.47 -1.83
CA LYS A 58 -15.61 19.69 -0.95
C LYS A 58 -15.93 19.53 0.54
N ASP A 59 -17.17 19.81 0.91
CA ASP A 59 -17.71 19.74 2.26
C ASP A 59 -18.11 18.30 2.67
N GLU A 60 -18.17 17.37 1.71
CA GLU A 60 -18.43 15.96 1.98
C GLU A 60 -17.28 15.34 2.77
N VAL A 61 -17.62 14.60 3.83
CA VAL A 61 -16.66 13.83 4.61
C VAL A 61 -16.27 12.58 3.83
N ILE A 62 -14.98 12.43 3.54
CA ILE A 62 -14.43 11.28 2.81
C ILE A 62 -13.62 10.41 3.77
N ARG A 63 -14.06 9.17 3.97
CA ARG A 63 -13.41 8.16 4.81
C ARG A 63 -12.45 7.34 3.97
N ILE A 64 -11.17 7.34 4.32
CA ILE A 64 -10.12 6.61 3.61
C ILE A 64 -9.42 5.67 4.57
N THR A 65 -9.38 4.38 4.22
CA THR A 65 -8.71 3.33 5.00
C THR A 65 -7.50 2.81 4.22
N ASP A 66 -6.34 2.71 4.86
CA ASP A 66 -5.10 2.18 4.29
C ASP A 66 -4.69 0.88 4.97
N ILE A 67 -4.59 -0.20 4.19
CA ILE A 67 -4.28 -1.55 4.65
C ILE A 67 -2.79 -1.86 4.46
N GLY A 68 -2.15 -2.28 5.54
CA GLY A 68 -0.68 -2.34 5.64
C GLY A 68 -0.08 -0.94 5.66
N CYS A 69 -0.61 -0.08 6.54
CA CYS A 69 -0.29 1.35 6.53
C CYS A 69 1.16 1.68 6.93
N GLY A 70 1.93 0.70 7.42
CA GLY A 70 3.32 0.89 7.81
C GLY A 70 3.47 2.00 8.87
N ASN A 71 4.48 2.85 8.73
CA ASN A 71 4.66 4.00 9.65
C ASN A 71 3.63 5.14 9.43
N GLY A 72 2.60 4.94 8.62
CA GLY A 72 1.51 5.89 8.42
C GLY A 72 1.80 7.06 7.48
N ASP A 73 2.90 7.01 6.73
CA ASP A 73 3.35 8.09 5.84
C ASP A 73 2.36 8.47 4.74
N MET A 74 1.70 7.47 4.15
CA MET A 74 0.68 7.71 3.13
C MET A 74 -0.51 8.48 3.70
N LEU A 75 -0.95 8.15 4.91
CA LEU A 75 -2.06 8.86 5.56
C LEU A 75 -1.69 10.30 5.93
N ARG A 76 -0.48 10.55 6.43
CA ARG A 76 -0.02 11.94 6.68
C ARG A 76 0.04 12.74 5.39
N THR A 77 0.50 12.15 4.28
CA THR A 77 0.48 12.81 2.96
C THR A 77 -0.94 13.19 2.53
N LEU A 78 -1.93 12.34 2.78
CA LEU A 78 -3.34 12.63 2.48
C LEU A 78 -3.92 13.70 3.40
N ALA A 79 -3.57 13.68 4.69
CA ALA A 79 -4.00 14.69 5.64
C ALA A 79 -3.46 16.08 5.28
N ASP A 80 -2.18 16.19 4.92
CA ASP A 80 -1.57 17.44 4.47
C ASP A 80 -2.24 17.95 3.19
N TYR A 81 -2.54 17.05 2.26
CA TYR A 81 -3.30 17.39 1.05
C TYR A 81 -4.71 17.89 1.37
N ALA A 82 -5.43 17.19 2.24
CA ALA A 82 -6.80 17.56 2.63
C ALA A 82 -6.83 18.95 3.27
N ASN A 83 -5.94 19.20 4.22
CA ASN A 83 -5.80 20.51 4.87
C ASN A 83 -5.50 21.61 3.85
N LYS A 84 -4.55 21.37 2.93
CA LYS A 84 -4.19 22.33 1.87
C LYS A 84 -5.35 22.64 0.91
N GLN A 85 -6.28 21.70 0.70
CA GLN A 85 -7.39 21.85 -0.24
C GLN A 85 -8.72 22.22 0.42
N GLY A 86 -8.77 22.25 1.75
CA GLY A 86 -10.02 22.43 2.50
C GLY A 86 -10.98 21.25 2.33
N LEU A 87 -10.46 20.02 2.30
CA LEU A 87 -11.24 18.78 2.23
C LEU A 87 -11.38 18.14 3.61
N HIS A 88 -12.50 17.47 3.85
CA HIS A 88 -12.77 16.78 5.12
C HIS A 88 -12.45 15.29 5.02
N PHE A 89 -11.19 14.91 5.25
CA PHE A 89 -10.78 13.50 5.28
C PHE A 89 -10.80 12.93 6.69
N ILE A 90 -11.40 11.75 6.86
CA ILE A 90 -11.23 10.88 8.02
C ILE A 90 -10.37 9.70 7.59
N LEU A 91 -9.23 9.52 8.23
CA LEU A 91 -8.20 8.59 7.79
C LEU A 91 -8.00 7.48 8.83
N LYS A 92 -7.93 6.23 8.36
CA LYS A 92 -7.69 5.06 9.20
C LYS A 92 -6.56 4.21 8.63
N GLY A 93 -5.55 3.92 9.44
CA GLY A 93 -4.48 2.98 9.10
C GLY A 93 -4.68 1.66 9.79
N ILE A 94 -4.53 0.56 9.06
CA ILE A 94 -4.56 -0.80 9.61
C ILE A 94 -3.25 -1.49 9.26
N ASP A 95 -2.67 -2.17 10.24
CA ASP A 95 -1.45 -2.96 10.09
C ASP A 95 -1.49 -4.12 11.07
N ALA A 96 -0.93 -5.27 10.69
CA ALA A 96 -0.97 -6.47 11.54
C ALA A 96 0.05 -6.40 12.70
N ASN A 97 1.08 -5.55 12.59
CA ASN A 97 2.12 -5.42 13.59
C ASN A 97 1.82 -4.28 14.61
N ARG A 98 1.76 -4.62 15.89
CA ARG A 98 1.47 -3.66 16.98
C ARG A 98 2.54 -2.57 17.11
N TYR A 99 3.81 -2.94 16.97
CA TYR A 99 4.94 -2.01 17.05
C TYR A 99 4.90 -1.00 15.91
N THR A 100 4.59 -1.45 14.68
CA THR A 100 4.35 -0.60 13.50
C THR A 100 3.24 0.42 13.76
N ILE A 101 2.11 -0.02 14.32
CA ILE A 101 0.98 0.87 14.65
C ILE A 101 1.36 1.92 15.70
N ASN A 102 2.04 1.52 16.77
CA ASN A 102 2.48 2.45 17.81
C ASN A 102 3.45 3.51 17.24
N HIS A 103 4.35 3.09 16.33
CA HIS A 103 5.26 4.00 15.65
C HIS A 103 4.51 4.97 14.72
N ALA A 104 3.56 4.47 13.93
CA ALA A 104 2.71 5.30 13.07
C ALA A 104 1.91 6.35 13.87
N GLN A 105 1.34 5.95 15.01
CA GLN A 105 0.65 6.85 15.94
C GLN A 105 1.59 7.94 16.48
N SER A 106 2.80 7.56 16.91
CA SER A 106 3.81 8.50 17.41
C SER A 106 4.23 9.53 16.36
N LEU A 107 4.36 9.14 15.09
CA LEU A 107 4.69 10.04 13.99
C LEU A 107 3.50 10.94 13.60
N SER A 108 2.27 10.47 13.83
CA SER A 108 1.03 11.14 13.42
C SER A 108 0.32 11.91 14.56
N LYS A 109 0.98 12.12 15.70
CA LYS A 109 0.44 12.82 16.89
C LYS A 109 -0.15 14.22 16.63
N ASN A 110 0.30 14.91 15.59
CA ASN A 110 -0.22 16.23 15.20
C ASN A 110 -1.33 16.17 14.13
N TYR A 111 -1.84 14.98 13.82
CA TYR A 111 -2.84 14.74 12.78
C TYR A 111 -4.15 14.22 13.40
N PRO A 112 -5.05 15.11 13.85
CA PRO A 112 -6.26 14.72 14.59
C PRO A 112 -7.28 13.93 13.76
N ASN A 113 -7.14 13.95 12.43
CA ASN A 113 -8.02 13.24 11.50
C ASN A 113 -7.50 11.85 11.10
N ILE A 114 -6.42 11.36 11.73
CA ILE A 114 -5.86 10.03 11.50
C ILE A 114 -6.04 9.15 12.75
N THR A 115 -6.52 7.94 12.54
CA THR A 115 -6.59 6.87 13.55
C THR A 115 -5.87 5.63 13.05
N TYR A 116 -5.42 4.78 13.98
CA TYR A 116 -4.70 3.55 13.64
C TYR A 116 -5.24 2.38 14.46
N ALA A 117 -5.34 1.20 13.83
CA ALA A 117 -5.76 -0.03 14.46
C ALA A 117 -4.81 -1.17 14.09
N CYS A 118 -4.46 -1.99 15.08
CA CYS A 118 -3.68 -3.21 14.84
C CYS A 118 -4.65 -4.38 14.64
N SER A 119 -4.65 -4.97 13.46
CA SER A 119 -5.47 -6.12 13.10
C SER A 119 -4.82 -6.88 11.95
N ASP A 120 -4.91 -8.21 11.98
CA ASP A 120 -4.76 -9.00 10.77
C ASP A 120 -6.00 -8.75 9.89
N ILE A 121 -5.77 -8.52 8.60
CA ILE A 121 -6.84 -8.27 7.66
C ILE A 121 -7.66 -9.53 7.41
N PHE A 122 -7.07 -10.74 7.45
CA PHE A 122 -7.78 -12.00 7.20
C PHE A 122 -8.68 -12.43 8.35
N ASP A 123 -8.25 -12.20 9.59
CA ASP A 123 -9.05 -12.50 10.78
C ASP A 123 -10.29 -11.60 10.89
N ASP A 124 -10.24 -10.44 10.24
CA ASP A 124 -11.26 -9.39 10.38
C ASP A 124 -11.89 -8.95 9.05
N LEU A 125 -11.75 -9.74 7.97
CA LEU A 125 -12.35 -9.44 6.65
C LEU A 125 -13.86 -9.16 6.74
N SER A 126 -14.55 -9.84 7.66
CA SER A 126 -15.98 -9.67 7.91
C SER A 126 -16.36 -8.41 8.69
N LYS A 127 -15.38 -7.70 9.29
CA LYS A 127 -15.59 -6.49 10.10
C LYS A 127 -14.95 -5.23 9.51
N THR A 128 -14.48 -5.27 8.27
CA THR A 128 -13.94 -4.08 7.61
C THR A 128 -14.99 -2.97 7.64
N GLU A 129 -14.73 -1.92 8.42
CA GLU A 129 -15.67 -0.81 8.57
C GLU A 129 -15.93 -0.15 7.21
N PRO A 130 -17.19 0.20 6.88
CA PRO A 130 -17.51 0.91 5.64
C PRO A 130 -16.68 2.18 5.50
N CYS A 131 -16.05 2.36 4.34
CA CYS A 131 -15.27 3.54 4.00
C CYS A 131 -15.63 4.01 2.58
N ASP A 132 -15.17 5.20 2.19
CA ASP A 132 -15.35 5.67 0.81
C ASP A 132 -14.26 5.12 -0.09
N ILE A 133 -13.00 5.15 0.37
CA ILE A 133 -11.84 4.73 -0.42
C ILE A 133 -10.98 3.75 0.39
N MET A 134 -10.64 2.61 -0.21
CA MET A 134 -9.64 1.69 0.32
C MET A 134 -8.30 1.91 -0.37
N LEU A 135 -7.22 1.96 0.39
CA LEU A 135 -5.85 2.02 -0.09
C LEU A 135 -5.12 0.74 0.26
N CYS A 136 -4.23 0.34 -0.64
CA CYS A 136 -3.29 -0.75 -0.42
C CYS A 136 -1.98 -0.37 -1.11
N THR A 137 -1.06 0.18 -0.34
CA THR A 137 0.19 0.77 -0.85
C THR A 137 1.37 -0.09 -0.42
N LEU A 138 2.06 -0.73 -1.38
CA LEU A 138 3.18 -1.64 -1.13
C LEU A 138 2.84 -2.77 -0.14
N THR A 139 1.62 -3.30 -0.22
CA THR A 139 1.14 -4.37 0.70
C THR A 139 0.55 -5.56 -0.07
N LEU A 140 -0.03 -5.33 -1.26
CA LEU A 140 -0.77 -6.39 -1.97
C LEU A 140 0.14 -7.55 -2.39
N HIS A 141 1.42 -7.29 -2.62
CA HIS A 141 2.40 -8.31 -3.02
C HIS A 141 2.71 -9.35 -1.93
N HIS A 142 2.38 -9.09 -0.66
CA HIS A 142 2.55 -10.06 0.43
C HIS A 142 1.57 -11.25 0.32
N PHE A 143 0.44 -11.07 -0.37
CA PHE A 143 -0.64 -12.06 -0.43
C PHE A 143 -0.53 -13.00 -1.64
N LYS A 144 -0.95 -14.26 -1.49
CA LYS A 144 -1.07 -15.21 -2.60
C LYS A 144 -2.18 -14.81 -3.56
N ASP A 145 -2.20 -15.43 -4.75
CA ASP A 145 -3.17 -15.09 -5.79
C ASP A 145 -4.63 -15.22 -5.30
N GLU A 146 -4.95 -16.28 -4.55
CA GLU A 146 -6.28 -16.54 -4.00
C GLU A 146 -6.63 -15.53 -2.90
N GLU A 147 -5.69 -15.27 -2.00
CA GLU A 147 -5.79 -14.29 -0.91
C GLU A 147 -6.03 -12.86 -1.45
N ILE A 148 -5.40 -12.50 -2.58
CA ILE A 148 -5.65 -11.22 -3.27
C ILE A 148 -7.09 -11.13 -3.76
N ILE A 149 -7.64 -12.21 -4.32
CA ILE A 149 -9.03 -12.22 -4.81
C ILE A 149 -9.99 -12.01 -3.65
N ASP A 150 -9.81 -12.74 -2.54
CA ASP A 150 -10.66 -12.61 -1.35
C ASP A 150 -10.55 -11.21 -0.74
N LEU A 151 -9.34 -10.67 -0.63
CA LEU A 151 -9.10 -9.32 -0.12
C LEU A 151 -9.80 -8.24 -0.97
N LEU A 152 -9.65 -8.31 -2.30
CA LEU A 152 -10.24 -7.32 -3.21
C LEU A 152 -11.77 -7.45 -3.31
N GLU A 153 -12.33 -8.64 -3.15
CA GLU A 153 -13.78 -8.85 -3.02
C GLU A 153 -14.31 -8.12 -1.76
N ASN A 154 -13.61 -8.26 -0.63
CA ASN A 154 -13.99 -7.58 0.62
C ASN A 154 -13.83 -6.05 0.52
N PHE A 155 -12.76 -5.57 -0.11
CA PHE A 155 -12.59 -4.14 -0.37
C PHE A 155 -13.72 -3.59 -1.26
N LYS A 156 -14.13 -4.34 -2.29
CA LYS A 156 -15.22 -3.95 -3.19
C LYS A 156 -16.55 -3.81 -2.43
N ASN A 157 -16.78 -4.65 -1.43
CA ASN A 157 -17.99 -4.61 -0.62
C ASN A 157 -17.97 -3.51 0.44
N SER A 158 -16.78 -3.08 0.88
CA SER A 158 -16.61 -2.10 1.98
C SER A 158 -16.40 -0.67 1.50
N ALA A 159 -15.84 -0.48 0.29
CA ALA A 159 -15.52 0.84 -0.26
C ALA A 159 -16.65 1.39 -1.13
N ALA A 160 -17.26 2.51 -0.73
CA ALA A 160 -18.39 3.10 -1.42
C ALA A 160 -18.02 3.80 -2.75
N VAL A 161 -16.77 4.26 -2.91
CA VAL A 161 -16.32 4.99 -4.10
C VAL A 161 -15.31 4.18 -4.91
N GLY A 162 -14.30 3.61 -4.26
CA GLY A 162 -13.30 2.83 -4.97
C GLY A 162 -12.09 2.39 -4.15
N ILE A 163 -11.18 1.72 -4.85
CA ILE A 163 -9.94 1.15 -4.31
C ILE A 163 -8.77 1.75 -5.09
N VAL A 164 -7.70 2.12 -4.40
CA VAL A 164 -6.42 2.54 -4.99
C VAL A 164 -5.32 1.63 -4.49
N ILE A 165 -4.76 0.83 -5.40
CA ILE A 165 -3.60 -0.01 -5.16
C ILE A 165 -2.39 0.65 -5.81
N ASN A 166 -1.30 0.72 -5.07
CA ASN A 166 -0.01 1.22 -5.54
C ASN A 166 1.06 0.21 -5.17
N ASP A 167 1.44 -0.64 -6.12
CA ASP A 167 2.29 -1.81 -5.81
C ASP A 167 3.37 -2.06 -6.87
N LEU A 168 4.39 -2.82 -6.50
CA LEU A 168 5.62 -3.05 -7.22
C LEU A 168 5.39 -3.78 -8.55
N GLN A 169 6.14 -3.36 -9.56
CA GLN A 169 6.31 -4.12 -10.78
C GLN A 169 7.42 -5.16 -10.59
N ARG A 170 7.09 -6.42 -10.83
CA ARG A 170 8.06 -7.50 -10.94
C ARG A 170 8.93 -7.32 -12.18
N SER A 171 10.19 -6.99 -11.97
CA SER A 171 11.13 -6.63 -13.03
C SER A 171 12.58 -6.93 -12.62
N ALA A 172 13.32 -7.60 -13.51
CA ALA A 172 14.75 -7.86 -13.31
C ALA A 172 15.54 -6.54 -13.21
N VAL A 173 15.15 -5.53 -13.99
CA VAL A 173 15.77 -4.20 -13.94
C VAL A 173 15.52 -3.54 -12.59
N ALA A 174 14.28 -3.60 -12.09
CA ALA A 174 13.95 -3.06 -10.76
C ALA A 174 14.77 -3.76 -9.66
N TYR A 175 14.89 -5.09 -9.74
CA TYR A 175 15.66 -5.90 -8.80
C TYR A 175 17.13 -5.46 -8.72
N TYR A 176 17.81 -5.29 -9.85
CA TYR A 176 19.22 -4.86 -9.85
C TYR A 176 19.39 -3.38 -9.48
N LEU A 177 18.47 -2.50 -9.89
CA LEU A 177 18.48 -1.10 -9.46
C LEU A 177 18.26 -0.98 -7.94
N PHE A 178 17.39 -1.81 -7.37
CA PHE A 178 17.16 -1.83 -5.93
C PHE A 178 18.39 -2.30 -5.16
N LYS A 179 19.17 -3.27 -5.67
CA LYS A 179 20.47 -3.62 -5.08
C LYS A 179 21.42 -2.42 -4.99
N ALA A 180 21.50 -1.61 -6.04
CA ALA A 180 22.30 -0.39 -6.02
C ALA A 180 21.75 0.64 -5.02
N LEU A 181 20.42 0.79 -4.97
CA LEU A 181 19.75 1.67 -4.01
C LEU A 181 20.05 1.26 -2.56
N CYS A 182 20.00 -0.03 -2.25
CA CYS A 182 20.31 -0.56 -0.91
C CYS A 182 21.70 -0.09 -0.42
N TYR A 183 22.68 -0.06 -1.33
CA TYR A 183 24.03 0.41 -1.03
C TYR A 183 24.07 1.93 -0.77
N VAL A 184 23.39 2.73 -1.61
CA VAL A 184 23.34 4.20 -1.46
C VAL A 184 22.65 4.62 -0.16
N PHE A 185 21.55 3.96 0.19
CA PHE A 185 20.74 4.29 1.37
C PHE A 185 21.16 3.55 2.64
N ARG A 186 22.20 2.70 2.58
CA ARG A 186 22.70 1.89 3.70
C ARG A 186 21.55 1.18 4.41
N LEU A 187 20.75 0.47 3.62
CA LEU A 187 19.68 -0.37 4.16
C LEU A 187 20.30 -1.49 5.00
N ASN A 188 19.64 -1.83 6.11
CA ASN A 188 20.03 -2.98 6.91
C ASN A 188 19.78 -4.28 6.13
N ASP A 189 20.34 -5.40 6.60
CA ASP A 189 20.27 -6.68 5.88
C ASP A 189 18.83 -7.12 5.63
N MET A 190 17.96 -6.96 6.63
CA MET A 190 16.53 -7.25 6.56
C MET A 190 15.84 -6.45 5.44
N SER A 191 15.93 -5.12 5.46
CA SER A 191 15.28 -4.27 4.45
C SER A 191 15.80 -4.52 3.03
N ARG A 192 17.08 -4.90 2.88
CA ARG A 192 17.65 -5.27 1.59
C ARG A 192 17.06 -6.59 1.09
N GLU A 193 17.03 -7.61 1.94
CA GLU A 193 16.53 -8.94 1.58
C GLU A 193 15.04 -8.89 1.27
N ASP A 194 14.26 -8.28 2.16
CA ASP A 194 12.82 -8.12 1.99
C ASP A 194 12.51 -7.33 0.74
N GLY A 195 13.10 -6.15 0.53
CA GLY A 195 12.80 -5.37 -0.67
C GLY A 195 13.16 -6.08 -1.99
N LEU A 196 14.17 -6.97 -2.00
CA LEU A 196 14.46 -7.82 -3.15
C LEU A 196 13.40 -8.90 -3.34
N VAL A 197 12.92 -9.52 -2.26
CA VAL A 197 11.81 -10.47 -2.27
C VAL A 197 10.51 -9.78 -2.70
N SER A 198 10.19 -8.59 -2.18
CA SER A 198 9.01 -7.79 -2.54
C SER A 198 8.96 -7.49 -4.03
N ILE A 199 10.09 -7.16 -4.66
CA ILE A 199 10.15 -6.97 -6.13
C ILE A 199 9.79 -8.25 -6.88
N LEU A 200 10.22 -9.41 -6.40
CA LEU A 200 9.90 -10.71 -7.03
C LEU A 200 8.48 -11.19 -6.71
N ARG A 201 7.91 -10.77 -5.58
CA ARG A 201 6.51 -10.97 -5.21
C ARG A 201 5.54 -10.02 -5.92
N GLY A 202 6.04 -8.87 -6.36
CA GLY A 202 5.30 -7.85 -7.09
C GLY A 202 4.70 -8.37 -8.40
N PHE A 203 4.11 -7.48 -9.19
CA PHE A 203 3.20 -7.87 -10.26
C PHE A 203 3.77 -7.64 -11.65
N LYS A 204 3.35 -8.46 -12.61
CA LYS A 204 3.27 -8.06 -14.01
C LYS A 204 1.87 -7.53 -14.29
N ARG A 205 1.73 -6.66 -15.28
CA ARG A 205 0.41 -6.15 -15.71
C ARG A 205 -0.58 -7.30 -16.04
N ALA A 206 -0.09 -8.41 -16.57
CA ALA A 206 -0.90 -9.60 -16.86
C ALA A 206 -1.53 -10.21 -15.60
N ASP A 207 -0.82 -10.20 -14.47
CA ASP A 207 -1.32 -10.68 -13.17
C ASP A 207 -2.53 -9.83 -12.73
N LEU A 208 -2.37 -8.51 -12.76
CA LEU A 208 -3.44 -7.57 -12.39
C LEU A 208 -4.66 -7.65 -13.32
N LEU A 209 -4.45 -7.89 -14.62
CA LEU A 209 -5.53 -8.12 -15.58
C LEU A 209 -6.26 -9.45 -15.32
N LYS A 210 -5.54 -10.51 -14.91
CA LYS A 210 -6.12 -11.80 -14.51
C LYS A 210 -7.06 -11.60 -13.32
N TYR A 211 -6.60 -10.92 -12.25
CA TYR A 211 -7.44 -10.63 -11.09
C TYR A 211 -8.66 -9.78 -11.46
N SER A 212 -8.47 -8.74 -12.29
CA SER A 212 -9.56 -7.88 -12.77
C SER A 212 -10.67 -8.69 -13.47
N LYS A 213 -10.28 -9.67 -14.29
CA LYS A 213 -11.22 -10.55 -15.00
C LYS A 213 -11.94 -11.50 -14.03
N GLN A 214 -11.22 -12.09 -13.08
CA GLN A 214 -11.77 -13.03 -12.10
C GLN A 214 -12.79 -12.35 -11.18
N LEU A 215 -12.48 -11.13 -10.72
CA LEU A 215 -13.35 -10.28 -9.89
C LEU A 215 -14.49 -9.61 -10.68
N LYS A 216 -14.53 -9.80 -12.01
CA LYS A 216 -15.51 -9.18 -12.92
C LYS A 216 -15.60 -7.65 -12.75
N LEU A 217 -14.45 -6.99 -12.59
CA LEU A 217 -14.39 -5.55 -12.36
C LEU A 217 -14.91 -4.80 -13.60
N LYS A 218 -15.98 -4.01 -13.42
CA LYS A 218 -16.61 -3.26 -14.52
C LYS A 218 -15.83 -2.00 -14.88
N SER A 219 -15.19 -1.37 -13.89
CA SER A 219 -14.53 -0.07 -14.04
C SER A 219 -13.22 -0.09 -13.28
N SER A 220 -12.12 -0.33 -14.00
CA SER A 220 -10.78 -0.30 -13.41
C SER A 220 -9.74 0.24 -14.39
N SER A 221 -8.64 0.77 -13.87
CA SER A 221 -7.51 1.22 -14.68
C SER A 221 -6.20 0.79 -14.04
N ILE A 222 -5.32 0.19 -14.84
CA ILE A 222 -3.98 -0.23 -14.43
C ILE A 222 -2.97 0.59 -15.24
N LYS A 223 -2.22 1.45 -14.56
CA LYS A 223 -1.20 2.32 -15.18
C LYS A 223 0.14 2.06 -14.54
N TRP A 224 1.16 1.86 -15.38
CA TRP A 224 2.53 1.86 -14.89
C TRP A 224 2.92 3.28 -14.43
N LYS A 225 3.70 3.36 -13.36
CA LYS A 225 4.22 4.60 -12.78
C LYS A 225 5.67 4.41 -12.38
N TRP A 226 6.41 5.50 -12.42
CA TRP A 226 7.72 5.56 -11.80
C TRP A 226 7.59 5.46 -10.27
N ALA A 227 8.51 4.81 -9.55
CA ALA A 227 9.59 3.93 -10.03
C ALA A 227 9.15 2.46 -9.99
N PHE A 228 8.94 1.84 -11.15
CA PHE A 228 8.58 0.41 -11.28
C PHE A 228 7.41 -0.02 -10.41
N ARG A 229 6.28 0.68 -10.53
CA ARG A 229 5.04 0.35 -9.81
C ARG A 229 3.81 0.47 -10.69
N TYR A 230 2.74 -0.19 -10.30
CA TYR A 230 1.43 -0.06 -10.91
C TYR A 230 0.50 0.72 -9.98
N GLN A 231 -0.14 1.73 -10.56
CA GLN A 231 -1.33 2.33 -10.00
C GLN A 231 -2.53 1.55 -10.55
N TRP A 232 -3.26 0.87 -9.68
CA TRP A 232 -4.49 0.18 -10.03
C TRP A 232 -5.66 0.81 -9.28
N ILE A 233 -6.53 1.49 -10.03
CA ILE A 233 -7.71 2.16 -9.51
C ILE A 233 -8.92 1.33 -9.92
N ILE A 234 -9.75 0.95 -8.95
CA ILE A 234 -10.98 0.17 -9.14
C ILE A 234 -12.14 1.02 -8.62
N LYS A 235 -13.14 1.29 -9.45
CA LYS A 235 -14.37 1.94 -9.00
C LYS A 235 -15.37 0.88 -8.58
N THR A 236 -16.03 1.10 -7.44
CA THR A 236 -17.06 0.19 -6.91
C THR A 236 -18.47 0.55 -7.41
N ILE A 237 -18.62 1.78 -7.91
CA ILE A 237 -19.82 2.30 -8.60
C ILE A 237 -19.62 2.42 -10.12
#